data_AF-A0A7C2PNS1-F1
#
_entry.id   AF-A0A7C2PNS1-F1
#
_cell.length_a   1.000
_cell.length_b   1.000
_cell.length_c   1.000
_cell.angle_alpha   90.00
_cell.angle_beta   90.00
_cell.angle_gamma   90.00
#
_symmetry.space_group_name_H-M   'P 1'
#
loop_
_entity.id
_entity.type
_entity.pdbx_description
1 polymer ?
#
loop_
_entity_poly.entity_id
_entity_poly.type
_entity_poly.pdbx_seq_one_letter_code
_entity_poly.pdbx_strand_id
1 'polypeptide(L)'
;MKNFIVRENPVLIGISLMSVEYFKSCCLTKFLKSFLKGIPIIWGGIHPTISPEDCLNYADYVCLGEGEMAMLDIAGALSEGKDIKNINNLCY
;
A
#
# COMPACT_ATOMS: atom_id res chain seq x y z
N MET A 1 4.48 0.30 18.26
CA MET A 1 4.24 0.13 16.81
C MET A 1 5.50 -0.29 16.05
N LYS A 2 6.58 0.51 16.01
CA LYS A 2 7.83 0.16 15.28
C LYS A 2 8.34 -1.26 15.55
N ASN A 3 8.52 -1.63 16.83
CA ASN A 3 9.04 -2.95 17.21
C ASN A 3 8.14 -4.11 16.76
N PHE A 4 6.82 -3.89 16.72
CA PHE A 4 5.87 -4.88 16.21
C PHE A 4 6.11 -5.11 14.72
N ILE A 5 6.11 -4.03 13.93
CA ILE A 5 6.23 -4.13 12.46
C ILE A 5 7.58 -4.73 12.05
N VAL A 6 8.67 -4.32 12.69
CA VAL A 6 10.00 -4.88 12.41
C VAL A 6 10.06 -6.37 12.74
N ARG A 7 9.41 -6.80 13.83
CA ARG A 7 9.38 -8.23 14.21
C ARG A 7 8.54 -9.07 13.25
N GLU A 8 7.41 -8.56 12.78
CA GLU A 8 6.56 -9.28 11.81
C GLU A 8 7.22 -9.38 10.42
N ASN A 9 8.25 -8.55 10.13
CA ASN A 9 9.02 -8.55 8.89
C ASN A 9 8.14 -8.63 7.62
N PRO A 10 7.23 -7.65 7.41
CA PRO A 10 6.29 -7.70 6.31
C PRO A 10 7.00 -7.58 4.96
N VAL A 11 6.49 -8.30 3.96
CA VAL A 11 6.91 -8.16 2.55
C VAL A 11 6.13 -7.06 1.81
N LEU A 12 5.02 -6.59 2.40
CA LEU A 12 4.09 -5.60 1.86
C LEU A 12 3.33 -4.94 3.01
N ILE A 13 2.98 -3.66 2.89
CA ILE A 13 2.07 -2.99 3.81
C ILE A 13 0.87 -2.43 3.05
N GLY A 14 -0.33 -2.86 3.43
CA GLY A 14 -1.58 -2.27 2.96
C GLY A 14 -2.13 -1.25 3.95
N ILE A 15 -2.57 -0.09 3.46
CA ILE A 15 -3.27 0.94 4.24
C ILE A 15 -4.61 1.20 3.57
N SER A 16 -5.71 0.84 4.24
CA SER A 16 -7.06 1.23 3.82
C SER A 16 -7.42 2.58 4.45
N LEU A 17 -7.93 3.51 3.65
CA LEU A 17 -8.30 4.84 4.13
C LEU A 17 -9.52 5.45 3.42
N MET A 18 -10.26 6.22 4.19
CA MET A 18 -11.30 7.15 3.75
C MET A 18 -10.73 8.58 3.69
N SER A 19 -11.47 9.51 3.10
CA SER A 19 -11.00 10.90 2.92
C SER A 19 -10.63 11.59 4.24
N VAL A 20 -11.33 11.28 5.34
CA VAL A 20 -11.05 11.83 6.68
C VAL A 20 -9.72 11.34 7.27
N GLU A 21 -9.14 10.27 6.72
CA GLU A 21 -7.89 9.66 7.18
C GLU A 21 -6.69 10.06 6.32
N TYR A 22 -6.89 10.75 5.20
CA TYR A 22 -5.83 11.06 4.23
C TYR A 22 -4.56 11.63 4.88
N PHE A 23 -4.67 12.71 5.66
CA PHE A 23 -3.50 13.32 6.31
C PHE A 23 -2.85 12.40 7.37
N LYS A 24 -3.65 11.57 8.06
CA LYS A 24 -3.12 10.58 9.01
C LYS A 24 -2.35 9.49 8.26
N SER A 25 -2.86 9.01 7.14
CA SER A 25 -2.19 8.05 6.27
C SER A 25 -0.91 8.61 5.68
N CYS A 26 -0.90 9.89 5.26
CA CYS A 26 0.31 10.59 4.82
C CYS A 26 1.41 10.55 5.90
N CYS A 27 1.05 10.92 7.14
CA CYS A 27 1.97 10.89 8.28
C CYS A 27 2.43 9.47 8.62
N LEU A 28 1.51 8.50 8.59
CA LEU A 28 1.81 7.09 8.84
C LEU A 28 2.78 6.54 7.79
N THR A 29 2.54 6.78 6.50
CA THR A 29 3.42 6.32 5.41
C THR A 29 4.81 6.95 5.50
N LYS A 30 4.91 8.25 5.79
CA LYS A 30 6.21 8.90 6.05
C LYS A 30 6.93 8.26 7.24
N PHE A 31 6.21 7.99 8.32
CA PHE A 31 6.76 7.31 9.50
C PHE A 31 7.25 5.90 9.15
N LEU A 32 6.47 5.09 8.44
CA LEU A 32 6.85 3.73 8.02
C LEU A 32 8.10 3.75 7.13
N LYS A 33 8.11 4.60 6.09
CA LYS A 33 9.25 4.74 5.16
C LYS A 33 10.53 5.24 5.86
N SER A 34 10.42 5.89 7.02
CA SER A 34 11.61 6.34 7.77
C SER A 34 12.47 5.20 8.34
N PHE A 35 11.90 4.00 8.50
CA PHE A 35 12.63 2.84 9.05
C PHE A 35 12.43 1.54 8.28
N LEU A 36 11.47 1.46 7.38
CA LEU A 36 11.28 0.33 6.46
C LEU A 36 11.80 0.72 5.08
N LYS A 37 12.94 0.15 4.68
CA LYS A 37 13.52 0.39 3.36
C LYS A 37 13.17 -0.77 2.44
N GLY A 38 12.64 -0.45 1.25
CA GLY A 38 12.37 -1.43 0.20
C GLY A 38 11.10 -2.27 0.36
N ILE A 39 10.29 -2.04 1.41
CA ILE A 39 8.99 -2.69 1.57
C ILE A 39 7.92 -1.82 0.89
N PRO A 40 7.23 -2.31 -0.14
CA PRO A 40 6.19 -1.55 -0.83
C PRO A 40 5.00 -1.26 0.08
N ILE A 41 4.48 -0.04 -0.01
CA ILE A 41 3.28 0.41 0.69
C ILE A 41 2.17 0.68 -0.33
N ILE A 42 1.06 -0.04 -0.21
CA ILE A 42 -0.13 0.10 -1.05
C ILE A 42 -1.23 0.81 -0.27
N TRP A 43 -1.83 1.82 -0.88
CA TRP A 43 -3.04 2.46 -0.35
C TRP A 43 -4.28 1.96 -1.07
N GLY A 44 -5.36 1.70 -0.33
CA GLY A 44 -6.67 1.34 -0.87
C GLY A 44 -7.81 2.02 -0.12
N GLY A 45 -9.03 1.84 -0.60
CA GLY A 45 -10.23 2.46 -0.03
C GLY A 45 -10.77 3.62 -0.87
N ILE A 46 -11.75 4.34 -0.32
CA ILE A 46 -12.50 5.35 -1.07
C ILE A 46 -11.62 6.51 -1.51
N HIS A 47 -10.75 7.03 -0.64
CA HIS A 47 -9.92 8.18 -1.01
C HIS A 47 -8.89 7.85 -2.10
N PRO A 48 -8.13 6.75 -2.01
CA PRO A 48 -7.22 6.34 -3.09
C PRO A 48 -7.95 6.00 -4.39
N THR A 49 -9.19 5.51 -4.32
CA THR A 49 -10.00 5.24 -5.52
C THR A 49 -10.41 6.53 -6.25
N ILE A 50 -10.77 7.58 -5.52
CA ILE A 50 -11.25 8.85 -6.11
C ILE A 50 -10.13 9.86 -6.40
N SER A 51 -9.01 9.79 -5.66
CA SER A 51 -7.85 10.68 -5.83
C SER A 51 -6.51 9.91 -5.76
N PRO A 52 -6.22 9.04 -6.75
CA PRO A 52 -5.00 8.24 -6.75
C PRO A 52 -3.73 9.09 -6.87
N GLU A 53 -3.75 10.17 -7.65
CA GLU A 53 -2.60 11.05 -7.87
C GLU A 53 -2.09 11.66 -6.56
N ASP A 54 -3.00 12.14 -5.70
CA ASP A 54 -2.66 12.67 -4.38
C ASP A 54 -2.02 11.61 -3.46
N CYS A 55 -2.45 10.36 -3.62
CA CYS A 55 -1.98 9.23 -2.83
C CYS A 55 -0.60 8.74 -3.29
N LEU A 56 -0.33 8.73 -4.59
CA LEU A 56 0.95 8.33 -5.18
C LEU A 56 2.11 9.26 -4.81
N ASN A 57 1.83 10.47 -4.31
CA ASN A 57 2.85 11.31 -3.67
C ASN A 57 3.44 10.71 -2.38
N TYR A 58 2.80 9.68 -1.80
CA TYR A 58 3.17 9.07 -0.53
C TYR A 58 3.32 7.55 -0.63
N ALA A 59 2.30 6.87 -1.17
CA ALA A 59 2.28 5.41 -1.36
C ALA A 59 3.15 4.99 -2.55
N ASP A 60 3.59 3.73 -2.57
CA ASP A 60 4.29 3.16 -3.73
C ASP A 60 3.29 2.64 -4.77
N TYR A 61 2.10 2.22 -4.31
CA TYR A 61 1.01 1.78 -5.18
C TYR A 61 -0.34 2.25 -4.62
N VAL A 62 -1.32 2.38 -5.51
CA VAL A 62 -2.73 2.59 -5.15
C VAL A 62 -3.58 1.47 -5.73
N CYS A 63 -4.41 0.83 -4.91
CA CYS A 63 -5.43 -0.11 -5.33
C CYS A 63 -6.75 0.63 -5.55
N LEU A 64 -7.22 0.64 -6.80
CA LEU A 64 -8.47 1.29 -7.23
C LEU A 64 -9.67 0.35 -7.07
N GLY A 65 -10.74 0.84 -6.45
CA GLY A 65 -11.97 0.06 -6.29
C GLY A 65 -11.78 -1.14 -5.36
N GLU A 66 -12.39 -2.26 -5.72
CA GLU A 66 -12.35 -3.49 -4.92
C GLU A 66 -10.98 -4.16 -5.00
N GLY A 67 -10.45 -4.52 -3.83
CA GLY A 67 -9.07 -4.94 -3.66
C GLY A 67 -8.87 -6.44 -3.39
N GLU A 68 -9.94 -7.23 -3.22
CA GLU A 68 -9.84 -8.65 -2.85
C GLU A 68 -9.07 -9.45 -3.89
N MET A 69 -9.45 -9.29 -5.17
CA MET A 69 -8.79 -9.98 -6.28
C MET A 69 -7.39 -9.43 -6.50
N ALA A 70 -7.19 -8.12 -6.42
CA ALA A 70 -5.88 -7.49 -6.55
C ALA A 70 -4.92 -8.00 -5.47
N MET A 71 -5.37 -8.11 -4.21
CA MET A 71 -4.56 -8.64 -3.11
C MET A 71 -4.25 -10.13 -3.25
N LEU A 72 -5.17 -10.92 -3.82
CA LEU A 72 -4.91 -12.32 -4.14
C LEU A 72 -3.81 -12.44 -5.19
N ASP A 73 -3.89 -11.65 -6.26
CA ASP A 73 -2.88 -11.61 -7.33
C ASP A 73 -1.53 -11.11 -6.79
N ILE A 74 -1.53 -10.10 -5.92
CA ILE A 74 -0.32 -9.59 -5.25
C ILE A 74 0.31 -10.68 -4.39
N ALA A 75 -0.48 -11.37 -3.57
CA ALA A 75 0.02 -12.44 -2.72
C ALA A 75 0.64 -13.58 -3.56
N GLY A 76 -0.02 -13.96 -4.66
CA GLY A 76 0.51 -14.90 -5.64
C GLY A 76 1.86 -14.46 -6.22
N ALA A 77 1.92 -13.25 -6.78
CA ALA A 77 3.15 -12.69 -7.35
C ALA A 77 4.30 -12.63 -6.34
N LEU A 78 4.04 -12.14 -5.11
CA LEU A 78 5.05 -12.05 -4.05
C LEU A 78 5.54 -13.43 -3.60
N SER A 79 4.67 -14.44 -3.52
CA SER A 79 5.06 -15.81 -3.17
C SER A 79 5.99 -16.45 -4.20
N GLU A 80 5.91 -16.02 -5.45
CA GLU A 80 6.75 -16.49 -6.55
C GLU A 80 7.98 -15.58 -6.79
N GLY A 81 8.16 -14.53 -5.97
CA GLY A 81 9.24 -13.56 -6.13
C GLY A 81 9.12 -12.69 -7.39
N LYS A 82 7.90 -12.51 -7.92
CA LYS A 82 7.61 -11.70 -9.09
C LYS A 82 7.30 -10.25 -8.71
N ASP A 83 7.48 -9.34 -9.67
CA ASP A 83 7.03 -7.95 -9.55
C ASP A 83 5.48 -7.91 -9.52
N ILE A 84 4.93 -6.96 -8.76
CA ILE A 84 3.48 -6.74 -8.61
C ILE A 84 2.96 -5.68 -9.59
N LYS A 85 3.85 -5.09 -10.41
CA LYS A 85 3.45 -4.22 -11.52
C LYS A 85 2.55 -4.98 -12.50
N ASN A 86 1.58 -4.27 -13.04
CA ASN A 86 0.57 -4.77 -13.99
C ASN A 86 -0.48 -5.72 -13.41
N ILE A 87 -0.58 -5.84 -12.08
CA ILE A 87 -1.76 -6.41 -11.45
C ILE A 87 -2.95 -5.47 -11.68
N ASN A 88 -4.11 -6.04 -12.01
CA ASN A 88 -5.32 -5.27 -12.23
C ASN A 88 -5.65 -4.42 -11.01
N ASN A 89 -6.22 -3.23 -11.25
CA ASN A 89 -6.58 -2.24 -10.24
C ASN A 89 -5.39 -1.56 -9.52
N LEU A 90 -4.12 -1.87 -9.86
CA LEU A 90 -2.97 -1.16 -9.29
C LEU A 90 -2.51 0.02 -10.16
N CYS A 91 -2.32 1.17 -9.51
CA CYS A 91 -1.61 2.34 -10.06
C CYS A 91 -0.28 2.53 -9.34
N TYR A 92 0.73 3.02 -10.05
CA TYR A 92 2.10 3.25 -9.57
C TYR A 92 2.81 4.33 -10.37
#